data_AF-A0A3A8RGZ1-F1
#
_entry.id   AF-A0A3A8RGZ1-F1
#
_cell.length_a   1.000
_cell.length_b   1.000
_cell.length_c   1.000
_cell.angle_alpha   90.00
_cell.angle_beta   90.00
_cell.angle_gamma   90.00
#
_symmetry.space_group_name_H-M   'P 1'
#
loop_
_entity.id
_entity.type
_entity.pdbx_description
1 polymer ?
#
loop_
_entity_poly.entity_id
_entity_poly.type
_entity_poly.pdbx_seq_one_letter_code
_entity_poly.pdbx_strand_id
1 'polypeptide(L)'
;MSGSTAASAVLGSIARGSSRASRPSRTARTCPTVGQVWRIRSGGGEGTSRAFAWDAWNTRSRCLTRRVRLTCRRVTDTSRSSGRVELAHFLRSRRERLSPEDVGLPSGSRRRTPGLRREELARLADVGVSWYTWLEQGRDIHVSEPLLERLVVALRLTPTERLHLFALAHGRPAPMPVRSPESVSDALQRLLDAHPFPALVSTRRWDIVAWNAAATVLYADLELPASSPEARNGLWALFMNPERRARMPSWDEAVRRAVAGFRMDAARSADRSEFDALAEKLQSASPEFARLWSEHDVVETASMVKVFLLPKWGPVAFENVTLTYSEPDGRELRVSFYSPRPGPNLERTRKLFQPSSPPGPDRT
;
A
#
# COMPACT_ATOMS: atom_id res chain seq x y z
N MET A 1 -47.47 -36.18 38.36
CA MET A 1 -48.75 -35.47 38.58
C MET A 1 -48.61 -34.12 37.90
N SER A 2 -49.00 -34.08 36.62
CA SER A 2 -50.21 -33.38 36.13
C SER A 2 -49.82 -31.96 35.76
N GLY A 3 -49.86 -31.49 34.53
CA GLY A 3 -50.32 -31.97 33.23
C GLY A 3 -50.11 -30.77 32.27
N SER A 4 -49.89 -31.02 30.98
CA SER A 4 -50.94 -30.86 29.95
C SER A 4 -50.98 -29.43 29.37
N THR A 5 -51.05 -29.12 28.07
CA THR A 5 -51.15 -29.86 26.80
C THR A 5 -51.17 -28.83 25.64
N ALA A 6 -50.70 -29.28 24.46
CA ALA A 6 -51.03 -28.86 23.07
C ALA A 6 -50.78 -27.40 22.62
N ALA A 7 -50.06 -27.13 21.53
CA ALA A 7 -50.22 -27.58 20.14
C ALA A 7 -51.51 -27.06 19.47
N SER A 8 -51.36 -26.19 18.47
CA SER A 8 -52.04 -26.38 17.18
C SER A 8 -51.47 -25.48 16.08
N ALA A 9 -51.08 -26.11 14.98
CA ALA A 9 -50.82 -25.51 13.69
C ALA A 9 -52.15 -25.29 12.96
N VAL A 10 -52.24 -24.26 12.11
CA VAL A 10 -53.18 -24.23 10.99
C VAL A 10 -52.46 -23.74 9.74
N LEU A 11 -52.63 -24.55 8.70
CA LEU A 11 -52.15 -24.45 7.33
C LEU A 11 -52.95 -23.42 6.51
N GLY A 12 -52.26 -22.85 5.53
CA GLY A 12 -52.75 -22.79 4.14
C GLY A 12 -53.53 -21.56 3.70
N SER A 13 -53.00 -20.85 2.70
CA SER A 13 -53.70 -20.75 1.42
C SER A 13 -52.77 -20.25 0.31
N ILE A 14 -52.65 -21.09 -0.72
CA ILE A 14 -52.12 -20.79 -2.04
C ILE A 14 -53.30 -20.20 -2.84
N ALA A 15 -53.12 -19.04 -3.46
CA ALA A 15 -53.98 -18.60 -4.55
C ALA A 15 -53.14 -18.05 -5.71
N ARG A 16 -53.20 -18.80 -6.80
CA ARG A 16 -52.77 -18.44 -8.16
C ARG A 16 -53.71 -17.37 -8.70
N GLY A 17 -53.16 -16.40 -9.44
CA GLY A 17 -53.92 -15.39 -10.14
C GLY A 17 -53.09 -14.75 -11.25
N SER A 18 -53.04 -15.42 -12.39
CA SER A 18 -52.51 -14.91 -13.64
C SER A 18 -53.46 -13.87 -14.26
N SER A 19 -52.97 -12.71 -14.68
CA SER A 19 -53.44 -12.09 -15.94
C SER A 19 -52.39 -11.11 -16.49
N ARG A 20 -52.43 -10.98 -17.82
CA ARG A 20 -51.41 -10.44 -18.72
C ARG A 20 -51.58 -8.94 -18.96
N ALA A 21 -50.42 -8.32 -19.18
CA ALA A 21 -50.09 -7.35 -20.23
C ALA A 21 -50.72 -5.94 -20.23
N SER A 22 -49.85 -4.94 -20.04
CA SER A 22 -49.71 -3.80 -20.95
C SER A 22 -48.36 -3.08 -20.74
N ARG A 23 -47.67 -2.79 -21.85
CA ARG A 23 -46.40 -2.02 -21.92
C ARG A 23 -46.64 -0.54 -21.56
N PRO A 24 -45.60 0.18 -21.10
CA PRO A 24 -45.11 1.26 -21.97
C PRO A 24 -43.57 1.46 -22.01
N SER A 25 -43.17 1.90 -23.20
CA SER A 25 -42.04 2.76 -23.61
C SER A 25 -40.76 2.89 -22.77
N ARG A 26 -39.66 2.52 -23.44
CA ARG A 26 -38.28 3.00 -23.30
C ARG A 26 -38.16 4.46 -22.82
N THR A 27 -37.48 4.66 -21.70
CA THR A 27 -36.76 5.90 -21.38
C THR A 27 -35.26 5.62 -21.30
N ALA A 28 -34.51 6.53 -21.91
CA ALA A 28 -33.08 6.45 -22.16
C ALA A 28 -32.27 6.54 -20.86
N ARG A 29 -31.26 5.66 -20.73
CA ARG A 29 -30.22 5.76 -19.70
C ARG A 29 -29.20 6.79 -20.16
N THR A 30 -29.05 7.85 -19.39
CA THR A 30 -27.96 8.83 -19.45
C THR A 30 -26.65 8.17 -19.01
N CYS A 31 -25.67 8.12 -19.91
CA CYS A 31 -24.27 7.90 -19.56
C CYS A 31 -23.60 9.27 -19.31
N PRO A 32 -22.84 9.45 -18.22
CA PRO A 32 -22.09 10.67 -17.99
C PRO A 32 -20.84 10.72 -18.88
N THR A 33 -20.68 11.86 -19.53
CA THR A 33 -19.63 12.22 -20.49
C THR A 33 -18.24 12.15 -19.86
N VAL A 34 -17.36 11.35 -20.46
CA VAL A 34 -15.92 11.31 -20.19
C VAL A 34 -15.30 12.63 -20.64
N GLY A 35 -14.68 13.35 -19.70
CA GLY A 35 -13.88 14.54 -19.96
C GLY A 35 -12.69 14.21 -20.86
N GLN A 36 -12.66 14.81 -22.05
CA GLN A 36 -11.51 14.81 -22.95
C GLN A 36 -10.67 16.05 -22.66
N VAL A 37 -9.43 15.83 -22.21
CA VAL A 37 -8.39 16.86 -22.09
C VAL A 37 -7.87 17.18 -23.49
N TRP A 38 -8.08 18.42 -23.94
CA TRP A 38 -7.50 18.93 -25.18
C TRP A 38 -6.11 19.50 -24.92
N ARG A 39 -5.10 18.95 -25.60
CA ARG A 39 -3.75 19.50 -25.67
C ARG A 39 -3.67 20.41 -26.90
N ILE A 40 -3.82 21.72 -26.71
CA ILE A 40 -3.62 22.72 -27.77
C ILE A 40 -2.13 23.06 -27.83
N ARG A 41 -1.54 22.92 -29.03
CA ARG A 41 -0.18 23.34 -29.37
C ARG A 41 -0.28 24.73 -30.00
N SER A 42 0.05 25.78 -29.27
CA SER A 42 0.06 27.16 -29.77
C SER A 42 1.41 27.46 -30.45
N GLY A 43 1.39 27.58 -31.78
CA GLY A 43 2.37 28.33 -32.56
C GLY A 43 1.85 29.75 -32.76
N GLY A 44 2.73 30.75 -32.62
CA GLY A 44 2.40 32.17 -32.49
C GLY A 44 1.78 32.86 -33.71
N GLY A 45 1.31 34.08 -33.47
CA GLY A 45 0.83 35.02 -34.48
C GLY A 45 -0.19 35.99 -33.89
N GLU A 46 0.18 37.27 -33.89
CA GLU A 46 -0.52 38.43 -33.33
C GLU A 46 -1.93 38.67 -33.90
N GLY A 47 -2.79 39.38 -33.16
CA GLY A 47 -3.88 40.14 -33.76
C GLY A 47 -5.24 40.11 -33.05
N THR A 48 -5.47 41.14 -32.24
CA THR A 48 -6.76 41.83 -32.02
C THR A 48 -7.93 41.09 -31.34
N SER A 49 -8.19 41.49 -30.09
CA SER A 49 -9.42 41.26 -29.33
C SER A 49 -10.64 41.87 -30.03
N ARG A 50 -11.68 41.06 -30.25
CA ARG A 50 -13.07 41.55 -30.39
C ARG A 50 -14.04 40.60 -29.68
N ALA A 51 -14.91 41.21 -28.89
CA ALA A 51 -15.95 40.60 -28.09
C ALA A 51 -16.98 39.86 -28.95
N PHE A 52 -17.34 38.64 -28.54
CA PHE A 52 -18.42 37.87 -29.15
C PHE A 52 -19.71 38.06 -28.35
N ALA A 53 -20.68 38.73 -28.99
CA ALA A 53 -22.07 38.74 -28.61
C ALA A 53 -22.71 37.37 -28.94
N TRP A 54 -23.54 36.89 -28.04
CA TRP A 54 -24.37 35.70 -28.22
C TRP A 54 -25.63 36.10 -28.99
N ASP A 55 -25.81 35.58 -30.20
CA ASP A 55 -27.14 35.49 -30.79
C ASP A 55 -27.34 34.28 -31.71
N ALA A 56 -28.51 33.70 -31.49
CA ALA A 56 -29.24 32.62 -32.14
C ALA A 56 -28.82 32.22 -33.57
N TRP A 57 -28.58 30.92 -33.77
CA TRP A 57 -28.69 30.27 -35.08
C TRP A 57 -29.58 29.03 -35.00
N ASN A 58 -30.74 29.15 -35.62
CA ASN A 58 -31.65 28.05 -35.95
C ASN A 58 -31.66 27.90 -37.47
N THR A 59 -30.92 26.95 -38.05
CA THR A 59 -31.28 26.44 -39.38
C THR A 59 -30.75 25.03 -39.64
N ARG A 60 -31.69 24.24 -40.15
CA ARG A 60 -31.59 22.86 -40.67
C ARG A 60 -30.35 22.64 -41.54
N SER A 61 -29.63 21.55 -41.30
CA SER A 61 -28.76 20.95 -42.32
C SER A 61 -28.71 19.43 -42.16
N ARG A 62 -28.87 18.76 -43.30
CA ARG A 62 -29.11 17.33 -43.49
C ARG A 62 -27.91 16.49 -43.02
N CYS A 63 -28.15 15.53 -42.14
CA CYS A 63 -27.14 14.52 -41.80
C CYS A 63 -27.08 13.43 -42.87
N LEU A 64 -26.05 13.46 -43.71
CA LEU A 64 -25.60 12.30 -44.47
C LEU A 64 -24.95 11.29 -43.51
N THR A 65 -25.64 10.18 -43.22
CA THR A 65 -25.09 9.06 -42.43
C THR A 65 -24.01 8.32 -43.22
N ARG A 66 -22.75 8.74 -43.06
CA ARG A 66 -21.59 7.92 -43.42
C ARG A 66 -21.24 7.04 -42.22
N ARG A 67 -21.57 5.74 -42.29
CA ARG A 67 -21.18 4.74 -41.27
C ARG A 67 -19.65 4.61 -41.25
N VAL A 68 -18.99 5.32 -40.34
CA VAL A 68 -17.62 5.00 -39.94
C VAL A 68 -17.71 3.86 -38.92
N ARG A 69 -17.25 2.66 -39.30
CA ARG A 69 -17.00 1.60 -38.31
C ARG A 69 -15.79 2.00 -37.49
N LEU A 70 -16.02 2.57 -36.32
CA LEU A 70 -14.99 2.70 -35.30
C LEU A 70 -14.78 1.32 -34.68
N THR A 71 -13.74 0.60 -35.13
CA THR A 71 -13.22 -0.53 -34.38
C THR A 71 -12.55 0.01 -33.12
N CYS A 72 -13.20 -0.19 -31.98
CA CYS A 72 -12.58 0.05 -30.68
C CYS A 72 -11.47 -1.00 -30.48
N ARG A 73 -10.23 -0.64 -30.84
CA ARG A 73 -9.06 -1.45 -30.54
C ARG A 73 -8.80 -1.33 -29.04
N ARG A 74 -8.98 -2.41 -28.29
CA ARG A 74 -8.62 -2.47 -26.85
C ARG A 74 -7.17 -2.03 -26.68
N VAL A 75 -6.95 -0.93 -25.97
CA VAL A 75 -5.61 -0.43 -25.59
C VAL A 75 -4.93 -1.36 -24.56
N THR A 76 -5.62 -2.39 -24.07
CA THR A 76 -5.11 -3.34 -23.06
C THR A 76 -4.22 -4.46 -23.59
N ASP A 77 -4.20 -4.71 -24.91
CA ASP A 77 -3.48 -5.86 -25.48
C ASP A 77 -1.97 -5.57 -25.66
N THR A 78 -1.64 -4.32 -26.02
CA THR A 78 -0.25 -3.92 -26.28
C THR A 78 0.59 -3.77 -25.02
N SER A 79 0.00 -3.32 -23.90
CA SER A 79 0.72 -3.20 -22.63
C SER A 79 1.02 -4.58 -22.01
N ARG A 80 0.07 -5.52 -22.08
CA ARG A 80 0.28 -6.91 -21.64
C ARG A 80 1.26 -7.66 -22.52
N SER A 81 1.30 -7.40 -23.84
CA SER A 81 2.32 -7.98 -24.71
C SER A 81 3.73 -7.46 -24.41
N SER A 82 3.88 -6.17 -24.05
CA SER A 82 5.17 -5.59 -23.67
C SER A 82 5.72 -6.25 -22.40
N GLY A 83 4.88 -6.37 -21.36
CA GLY A 83 5.29 -6.99 -20.08
C GLY A 83 5.74 -8.45 -20.22
N ARG A 84 5.10 -9.24 -21.10
CA ARG A 84 5.51 -10.64 -21.37
C ARG A 84 6.88 -10.73 -22.07
N VAL A 85 7.16 -9.82 -23.00
CA VAL A 85 8.46 -9.76 -23.68
C VAL A 85 9.57 -9.35 -22.71
N GLU A 86 9.28 -8.36 -21.85
CA GLU A 86 10.20 -7.92 -20.80
C GLU A 86 10.47 -9.03 -19.77
N LEU A 87 9.44 -9.77 -19.34
CA LEU A 87 9.58 -10.94 -18.48
C LEU A 87 10.48 -12.02 -19.10
N ALA A 88 10.26 -12.35 -20.37
CA ALA A 88 11.05 -13.33 -21.09
C ALA A 88 12.53 -12.91 -21.18
N HIS A 89 12.78 -11.64 -21.47
CA HIS A 89 14.13 -11.07 -21.52
C HIS A 89 14.81 -11.08 -20.14
N PHE A 90 14.07 -10.68 -19.10
CA PHE A 90 14.56 -10.70 -17.72
C PHE A 90 14.99 -12.10 -17.29
N LEU A 91 14.13 -13.11 -17.48
CA LEU A 91 14.42 -14.50 -17.14
C LEU A 91 15.62 -15.05 -17.90
N ARG A 92 15.73 -14.75 -19.20
CA ARG A 92 16.90 -15.12 -20.02
C ARG A 92 18.18 -14.51 -19.45
N SER A 93 18.18 -13.20 -19.16
CA SER A 93 19.33 -12.49 -18.59
C SER A 93 19.77 -13.10 -17.25
N ARG A 94 18.83 -13.42 -16.35
CA ARG A 94 19.16 -14.02 -15.04
C ARG A 94 19.68 -15.45 -15.19
N ARG A 95 19.11 -16.26 -16.11
CA ARG A 95 19.56 -17.63 -16.40
C ARG A 95 20.98 -17.65 -16.95
N GLU A 96 21.31 -16.75 -17.87
CA GLU A 96 22.62 -16.71 -18.55
C GLU A 96 23.72 -16.16 -17.64
N ARG A 97 23.37 -15.47 -16.55
CA ARG A 97 24.31 -14.96 -15.53
C ARG A 97 24.85 -16.07 -14.60
N LEU A 98 24.06 -17.10 -14.32
CA LEU A 98 24.43 -18.17 -13.38
C LEU A 98 25.23 -19.27 -14.07
N SER A 99 26.33 -19.69 -13.47
CA SER A 99 27.04 -20.89 -13.88
C SER A 99 26.39 -22.15 -13.26
N PRO A 100 26.57 -23.34 -13.86
CA PRO A 100 26.14 -24.61 -13.26
C PRO A 100 26.70 -24.81 -11.85
N GLU A 101 27.96 -24.41 -11.63
CA GLU A 101 28.65 -24.56 -10.34
C GLU A 101 27.99 -23.72 -9.25
N ASP A 102 27.53 -22.51 -9.57
CA ASP A 102 26.83 -21.63 -8.63
C ASP A 102 25.60 -22.30 -8.03
N VAL A 103 24.97 -23.23 -8.76
CA VAL A 103 23.75 -23.94 -8.33
C VAL A 103 24.00 -25.42 -8.02
N GLY A 104 25.27 -25.81 -7.84
CA GLY A 104 25.66 -27.18 -7.44
C GLY A 104 25.51 -28.22 -8.55
N LEU A 105 25.46 -27.80 -9.81
CA LEU A 105 25.44 -28.69 -10.97
C LEU A 105 26.85 -28.87 -11.56
N PRO A 106 27.18 -30.05 -12.11
CA PRO A 106 28.48 -30.29 -12.69
C PRO A 106 28.69 -29.48 -13.98
N SER A 107 29.88 -28.90 -14.09
CA SER A 107 30.38 -28.29 -15.33
C SER A 107 30.66 -29.34 -16.39
N GLY A 108 29.64 -29.70 -17.18
CA GLY A 108 29.83 -30.54 -18.36
C GLY A 108 30.75 -29.91 -19.42
N SER A 109 31.28 -30.73 -20.34
CA SER A 109 32.23 -30.31 -21.38
C SER A 109 31.69 -29.21 -22.32
N ARG A 110 32.63 -28.46 -22.93
CA ARG A 110 32.51 -27.37 -23.93
C ARG A 110 31.06 -26.92 -24.25
N ARG A 111 30.55 -25.97 -23.48
CA ARG A 111 29.18 -25.43 -23.61
C ARG A 111 29.10 -24.34 -24.68
N ARG A 112 28.03 -24.35 -25.49
CA ARG A 112 27.70 -23.28 -26.46
C ARG A 112 26.76 -22.22 -25.89
N THR A 113 26.00 -22.55 -24.85
CA THR A 113 25.04 -21.64 -24.21
C THR A 113 25.71 -20.99 -23.00
N PRO A 114 25.67 -19.65 -22.87
CA PRO A 114 26.14 -18.98 -21.66
C PRO A 114 25.25 -19.32 -20.47
N GLY A 115 25.90 -19.58 -19.32
CA GLY A 115 25.23 -19.88 -18.05
C GLY A 115 24.41 -21.17 -18.03
N LEU A 116 23.29 -21.14 -17.30
CA LEU A 116 22.40 -22.30 -17.13
C LEU A 116 21.60 -22.59 -18.41
N ARG A 117 21.44 -23.87 -18.74
CA ARG A 117 20.52 -24.32 -19.80
C ARG A 117 19.08 -24.24 -19.31
N ARG A 118 18.13 -24.24 -20.26
CA ARG A 118 16.70 -24.30 -19.94
C ARG A 118 16.34 -25.57 -19.19
N GLU A 119 16.94 -26.70 -19.55
CA GLU A 119 16.66 -27.97 -18.85
C GLU A 119 17.17 -27.95 -17.40
N GLU A 120 18.34 -27.33 -17.17
CA GLU A 120 18.97 -27.22 -15.85
C GLU A 120 18.10 -26.35 -14.93
N LEU A 121 17.70 -25.17 -15.41
CA LEU A 121 16.84 -24.29 -14.64
C LEU A 121 15.44 -24.88 -14.42
N ALA A 122 14.86 -25.53 -15.44
CA ALA A 122 13.56 -26.17 -15.31
C ALA A 122 13.59 -27.26 -14.22
N ARG A 123 14.68 -28.03 -14.14
CA ARG A 123 14.90 -29.01 -13.07
C ARG A 123 15.03 -28.35 -11.70
N LEU A 124 15.81 -27.27 -11.58
CA LEU A 124 16.00 -26.55 -10.31
C LEU A 124 14.72 -25.90 -9.80
N ALA A 125 13.87 -25.40 -10.69
CA ALA A 125 12.59 -24.76 -10.35
C ALA A 125 11.41 -25.76 -10.27
N ASP A 126 11.67 -27.06 -10.48
CA ASP A 126 10.66 -28.13 -10.49
C ASP A 126 9.50 -27.85 -11.48
N VAL A 127 9.87 -27.57 -12.74
CA VAL A 127 8.96 -27.28 -13.84
C VAL A 127 9.30 -28.07 -15.09
N GLY A 128 8.30 -28.27 -15.97
CA GLY A 128 8.54 -28.86 -17.28
C GLY A 128 9.43 -27.96 -18.16
N VAL A 129 10.40 -28.56 -18.85
CA VAL A 129 11.32 -27.85 -19.78
C VAL A 129 10.55 -27.07 -20.84
N SER A 130 9.53 -27.71 -21.45
CA SER A 130 8.68 -27.08 -22.47
C SER A 130 7.92 -25.87 -21.93
N TRP A 131 7.44 -25.97 -20.67
CA TRP A 131 6.73 -24.88 -20.01
C TRP A 131 7.65 -23.68 -19.76
N TYR A 132 8.84 -23.92 -19.20
CA TYR A 132 9.83 -22.86 -19.01
C TYR A 132 10.27 -22.23 -20.35
N THR A 133 10.37 -23.05 -21.39
CA THR A 133 10.67 -22.56 -22.75
C THR A 133 9.58 -21.63 -23.28
N TRP A 134 8.30 -21.94 -23.04
CA TRP A 134 7.20 -21.03 -23.41
C TRP A 134 7.22 -19.72 -22.62
N LEU A 135 7.60 -19.78 -21.34
CA LEU A 135 7.77 -18.59 -20.51
C LEU A 135 8.88 -17.68 -21.06
N GLU A 136 10.05 -18.24 -21.38
CA GLU A 136 11.19 -17.49 -21.95
C GLU A 136 10.98 -17.09 -23.43
N GLN A 137 9.89 -17.55 -24.06
CA GLN A 137 9.43 -17.11 -25.37
C GLN A 137 8.38 -15.98 -25.28
N GLY A 138 7.93 -15.62 -24.07
CA GLY A 138 6.91 -14.60 -23.88
C GLY A 138 5.51 -15.03 -24.37
N ARG A 139 5.24 -16.34 -24.41
CA ARG A 139 3.89 -16.85 -24.74
C ARG A 139 2.88 -16.41 -23.68
N ASP A 140 1.63 -16.31 -24.09
CA ASP A 140 0.55 -15.96 -23.17
C ASP A 140 0.18 -17.16 -22.28
N ILE A 141 0.93 -17.31 -21.20
CA ILE A 141 0.72 -18.33 -20.17
C ILE A 141 0.59 -17.65 -18.81
N HIS A 142 -0.34 -18.14 -17.98
CA HIS A 142 -0.47 -17.67 -16.62
C HIS A 142 0.55 -18.38 -15.73
N VAL A 143 1.30 -17.61 -14.94
CA VAL A 143 2.30 -18.11 -13.99
C VAL A 143 1.71 -17.95 -12.59
N SER A 144 1.78 -18.96 -11.72
CA SER A 144 1.30 -18.82 -10.35
C SER A 144 2.38 -18.23 -9.43
N GLU A 145 1.98 -17.64 -8.30
CA GLU A 145 2.95 -17.11 -7.33
C GLU A 145 3.92 -18.16 -6.77
N PRO A 146 3.47 -19.37 -6.37
CA PRO A 146 4.39 -20.41 -5.90
C PRO A 146 5.43 -20.79 -6.95
N LEU A 147 5.06 -20.71 -8.21
CA LEU A 147 5.94 -20.98 -9.33
C LEU A 147 6.97 -19.85 -9.54
N LEU A 148 6.56 -18.59 -9.40
CA LEU A 148 7.51 -17.46 -9.38
C LEU A 148 8.50 -17.58 -8.22
N GLU A 149 8.07 -18.01 -7.03
CA GLU A 149 8.98 -18.22 -5.90
C GLU A 149 9.99 -19.33 -6.17
N ARG A 150 9.59 -20.45 -6.78
CA ARG A 150 10.55 -21.49 -7.19
C ARG A 150 11.57 -20.95 -8.19
N LEU A 151 11.16 -20.07 -9.11
CA LEU A 151 12.07 -19.39 -10.03
C LEU A 151 13.00 -18.40 -9.31
N VAL A 152 12.52 -17.65 -8.32
CA VAL A 152 13.34 -16.77 -7.47
C VAL A 152 14.47 -17.57 -6.81
N VAL A 153 14.13 -18.72 -6.22
CA VAL A 153 15.10 -19.60 -5.55
C VAL A 153 16.07 -20.20 -6.56
N ALA A 154 15.58 -20.77 -7.65
CA ALA A 154 16.40 -21.43 -8.66
C ALA A 154 17.36 -20.46 -9.39
N LEU A 155 16.93 -19.22 -9.62
CA LEU A 155 17.74 -18.15 -10.22
C LEU A 155 18.54 -17.33 -9.19
N ARG A 156 18.47 -17.70 -7.90
CA ARG A 156 19.11 -16.96 -6.78
C ARG A 156 18.89 -15.46 -6.89
N LEU A 157 17.64 -15.06 -7.17
CA LEU A 157 17.31 -13.66 -7.39
C LEU A 157 17.51 -12.87 -6.10
N THR A 158 18.09 -11.67 -6.23
CA THR A 158 18.08 -10.73 -5.12
C THR A 158 16.64 -10.34 -4.79
N PRO A 159 16.38 -9.82 -3.58
CA PRO A 159 15.04 -9.35 -3.24
C PRO A 159 14.47 -8.29 -4.22
N THR A 160 15.32 -7.38 -4.71
CA THR A 160 14.94 -6.39 -5.73
C THR A 160 14.59 -7.06 -7.07
N GLU A 161 15.35 -8.07 -7.47
CA GLU A 161 15.07 -8.87 -8.67
C GLU A 161 13.77 -9.68 -8.54
N ARG A 162 13.47 -10.19 -7.34
CA ARG A 162 12.20 -10.83 -7.01
C ARG A 162 11.03 -9.86 -7.17
N LEU A 163 11.12 -8.64 -6.64
CA LEU A 163 10.07 -7.64 -6.83
C LEU A 163 9.84 -7.35 -8.32
N HIS A 164 10.93 -7.17 -9.07
CA HIS A 164 10.85 -6.91 -10.50
C HIS A 164 10.22 -8.06 -11.27
N LEU A 165 10.57 -9.31 -10.92
CA LEU A 165 9.95 -10.51 -11.50
C LEU A 165 8.42 -10.51 -11.31
N PHE A 166 7.95 -10.25 -10.09
CA PHE A 166 6.51 -10.22 -9.79
C PHE A 166 5.80 -9.04 -10.47
N ALA A 167 6.46 -7.87 -10.53
CA ALA A 167 5.92 -6.72 -11.26
C ALA A 167 5.74 -7.04 -12.75
N LEU A 168 6.70 -7.72 -13.38
CA LEU A 168 6.62 -8.13 -14.78
C LEU A 168 5.58 -9.24 -15.02
N ALA A 169 5.48 -10.22 -14.11
CA ALA A 169 4.57 -11.37 -14.27
C ALA A 169 3.11 -11.07 -13.91
N HIS A 170 2.88 -10.24 -12.89
CA HIS A 170 1.55 -10.00 -12.32
C HIS A 170 1.10 -8.54 -12.31
N GLY A 171 1.98 -7.60 -12.66
CA GLY A 171 1.67 -6.16 -12.55
C GLY A 171 1.52 -5.68 -11.11
N ARG A 172 2.01 -6.46 -10.13
CA ARG A 172 1.99 -6.14 -8.69
C ARG A 172 3.29 -6.61 -8.02
N PRO A 173 3.75 -5.96 -6.93
CA PRO A 173 4.91 -6.41 -6.19
C PRO A 173 4.68 -7.80 -5.57
N ALA A 174 5.78 -8.52 -5.31
CA ALA A 174 5.74 -9.83 -4.69
C ALA A 174 5.09 -9.79 -3.29
N PRO A 175 4.34 -10.82 -2.87
CA PRO A 175 3.90 -10.95 -1.48
C PRO A 175 5.10 -10.84 -0.54
N MET A 176 5.00 -10.13 0.58
CA MET A 176 6.12 -10.06 1.51
C MET A 176 6.26 -11.39 2.25
N PRO A 177 7.47 -11.97 2.39
CA PRO A 177 7.65 -13.09 3.30
C PRO A 177 7.28 -12.66 4.72
N VAL A 178 6.56 -13.53 5.43
CA VAL A 178 6.23 -13.35 6.86
C VAL A 178 7.51 -13.51 7.67
N ARG A 179 8.33 -12.46 7.72
CA ARG A 179 9.47 -12.36 8.63
C ARG A 179 9.26 -11.14 9.51
N SER A 180 9.37 -11.37 10.82
CA SER A 180 9.37 -10.32 11.83
C SER A 180 10.39 -9.25 11.45
N PRO A 181 9.97 -7.98 11.38
CA PRO A 181 10.83 -6.89 10.96
C PRO A 181 11.63 -6.43 12.18
N GLU A 182 12.66 -7.17 12.56
CA GLU A 182 13.43 -6.80 13.75
C GLU A 182 14.43 -5.66 13.48
N SER A 183 14.70 -5.31 12.22
CA SER A 183 15.55 -4.17 11.90
C SER A 183 15.32 -3.57 10.50
N VAL A 184 15.63 -2.27 10.40
CA VAL A 184 15.75 -1.49 9.16
C VAL A 184 17.20 -1.53 8.65
N SER A 185 17.45 -1.12 7.41
CA SER A 185 18.82 -0.97 6.93
C SER A 185 19.61 0.07 7.73
N ASP A 186 20.92 -0.17 7.92
CA ASP A 186 21.79 0.78 8.62
C ASP A 186 21.80 2.17 7.97
N ALA A 187 21.60 2.23 6.65
CA ALA A 187 21.50 3.49 5.92
C ALA A 187 20.25 4.27 6.32
N LEU A 188 19.10 3.59 6.48
CA LEU A 188 17.87 4.22 6.97
C LEU A 188 18.02 4.63 8.43
N GLN A 189 18.62 3.80 9.29
CA GLN A 189 18.84 4.17 10.69
C GLN A 189 19.73 5.42 10.82
N ARG A 190 20.85 5.50 10.09
CA ARG A 190 21.70 6.70 10.07
C ARG A 190 20.95 7.96 9.61
N LEU A 191 20.00 7.83 8.68
CA LEU A 191 19.16 8.95 8.24
C LEU A 191 18.21 9.41 9.35
N LEU A 192 17.62 8.47 10.10
CA LEU A 192 16.78 8.79 11.26
C LEU A 192 17.60 9.52 12.33
N ASP A 193 18.80 9.01 12.63
CA ASP A 193 19.67 9.55 13.67
C ASP A 193 20.22 10.94 13.31
N ALA A 194 20.41 11.23 12.01
CA ALA A 194 20.80 12.55 11.53
C ALA A 194 19.66 13.58 11.59
N HIS A 195 18.40 13.14 11.70
CA HIS A 195 17.26 14.05 11.78
C HIS A 195 17.11 14.62 13.21
N PRO A 196 17.07 15.96 13.39
CA PRO A 196 17.09 16.58 14.72
C PRO A 196 15.76 16.50 15.48
N PHE A 197 14.68 16.06 14.85
CA PHE A 197 13.36 15.97 15.48
C PHE A 197 12.88 14.51 15.56
N PRO A 198 11.79 14.21 16.28
CA PRO A 198 11.29 12.85 16.38
C PRO A 198 11.06 12.22 15.02
N ALA A 199 11.66 11.07 14.79
CA ALA A 199 11.46 10.26 13.58
C ALA A 199 11.38 8.78 13.94
N LEU A 200 10.45 8.07 13.30
CA LEU A 200 10.27 6.64 13.49
C LEU A 200 9.91 5.94 12.19
N VAL A 201 10.16 4.64 12.16
CA VAL A 201 9.80 3.74 11.08
C VAL A 201 8.85 2.69 11.60
N SER A 202 7.81 2.44 10.83
CA SER A 202 6.84 1.40 11.11
C SER A 202 6.53 0.54 9.89
N THR A 203 6.05 -0.68 10.11
CA THR A 203 5.51 -1.53 9.05
C THR A 203 4.24 -0.93 8.46
N ARG A 204 3.73 -1.51 7.37
CA ARG A 204 2.39 -1.17 6.86
C ARG A 204 1.28 -1.40 7.90
N ARG A 205 1.45 -2.36 8.81
CA ARG A 205 0.54 -2.68 9.94
C ARG A 205 0.74 -1.75 11.15
N TRP A 206 1.66 -0.79 11.07
CA TRP A 206 2.00 0.19 12.11
C TRP A 206 2.82 -0.39 13.28
N ASP A 207 3.50 -1.52 13.08
CA ASP A 207 4.48 -2.01 14.05
C ASP A 207 5.73 -1.14 13.97
N ILE A 208 6.14 -0.54 15.08
CA ILE A 208 7.32 0.34 15.11
C ILE A 208 8.57 -0.53 15.16
N VAL A 209 9.47 -0.33 14.18
CA VAL A 209 10.63 -1.19 13.92
C VAL A 209 11.97 -0.46 14.05
N ALA A 210 11.95 0.88 13.98
CA ALA A 210 13.12 1.73 14.21
C ALA A 210 12.70 3.14 14.62
N TRP A 211 13.58 3.86 15.30
CA TRP A 211 13.36 5.24 15.73
C TRP A 211 14.70 5.92 16.04
N ASN A 212 14.69 7.26 16.08
CA ASN A 212 15.80 8.04 16.60
C ASN A 212 15.59 8.40 18.08
N ALA A 213 16.64 8.89 18.74
CA ALA A 213 16.57 9.30 20.16
C ALA A 213 15.49 10.36 20.43
N ALA A 214 15.25 11.29 19.50
CA ALA A 214 14.22 12.30 19.66
C ALA A 214 12.81 11.69 19.75
N ALA A 215 12.56 10.54 19.11
CA ALA A 215 11.26 9.86 19.17
C ALA A 215 10.89 9.37 20.57
N THR A 216 11.86 9.06 21.42
CA THR A 216 11.62 8.53 22.77
C THR A 216 11.09 9.61 23.72
N VAL A 217 11.31 10.89 23.39
CA VAL A 217 10.69 12.04 24.08
C VAL A 217 9.17 12.04 23.88
N LEU A 218 8.69 11.72 22.67
CA LEU A 218 7.25 11.62 22.37
C LEU A 218 6.66 10.30 22.87
N TYR A 219 7.42 9.21 22.71
CA TYR A 219 6.99 7.84 22.91
C TYR A 219 7.98 7.10 23.82
N ALA A 220 7.90 7.38 25.12
CA ALA A 220 8.84 6.84 26.12
C ALA A 220 8.84 5.30 26.20
N ASP A 221 7.73 4.67 25.82
CA ASP A 221 7.56 3.22 25.77
C ASP A 221 8.42 2.52 24.70
N LEU A 222 9.01 3.28 23.76
CA LEU A 222 9.90 2.71 22.74
C LEU A 222 11.22 2.17 23.31
N GLU A 223 11.68 2.68 24.45
CA GLU A 223 12.90 2.18 25.10
C GLU A 223 12.64 0.97 26.00
N LEU A 224 11.38 0.71 26.34
CA LEU A 224 11.01 -0.39 27.22
C LEU A 224 10.95 -1.71 26.46
N PRO A 225 11.36 -2.85 27.07
CA PRO A 225 11.13 -4.17 26.49
C PRO A 225 9.65 -4.34 26.16
N ALA A 226 9.36 -4.84 24.95
CA ALA A 226 7.99 -5.09 24.54
C ALA A 226 7.39 -6.19 25.43
N SER A 227 6.37 -5.87 26.22
CA SER A 227 5.68 -6.83 27.09
C SER A 227 4.85 -7.86 26.30
N SER A 228 4.57 -7.56 25.03
CA SER A 228 3.90 -8.44 24.06
C SER A 228 4.36 -8.09 22.63
N PRO A 229 4.20 -9.00 21.66
CA PRO A 229 4.48 -8.71 20.25
C PRO A 229 3.76 -7.45 19.73
N GLU A 230 2.54 -7.19 20.21
CA GLU A 230 1.70 -6.06 19.83
C GLU A 230 2.05 -4.76 20.54
N ALA A 231 2.79 -4.79 21.66
CA ALA A 231 3.14 -3.59 22.42
C ALA A 231 3.93 -2.57 21.57
N ARG A 232 4.64 -3.03 20.53
CA ARG A 232 5.38 -2.20 19.57
C ARG A 232 4.50 -1.62 18.46
N ASN A 233 3.25 -2.04 18.35
CA ASN A 233 2.32 -1.51 17.38
C ASN A 233 1.79 -0.13 17.83
N GLY A 234 1.95 0.87 16.98
CA GLY A 234 1.57 2.25 17.30
C GLY A 234 0.07 2.41 17.55
N LEU A 235 -0.78 1.67 16.84
CA LEU A 235 -2.22 1.69 17.07
C LEU A 235 -2.57 0.98 18.39
N TRP A 236 -1.96 -0.18 18.64
CA TRP A 236 -2.14 -0.90 19.91
C TRP A 236 -1.77 -0.05 21.12
N ALA A 237 -0.61 0.58 21.07
CA ALA A 237 -0.11 1.42 22.14
C ALA A 237 -1.01 2.64 22.40
N LEU A 238 -1.71 3.19 21.39
CA LEU A 238 -2.66 4.30 21.59
C LEU A 238 -3.84 3.94 22.49
N PHE A 239 -4.29 2.68 22.47
CA PHE A 239 -5.41 2.21 23.29
C PHE A 239 -4.96 1.56 24.60
N MET A 240 -3.84 0.82 24.57
CA MET A 240 -3.42 -0.04 25.67
C MET A 240 -2.38 0.60 26.59
N ASN A 241 -1.75 1.71 26.20
CA ASN A 241 -0.76 2.40 27.03
C ASN A 241 -1.35 3.67 27.66
N PRO A 242 -1.64 3.67 28.98
CA PRO A 242 -2.18 4.85 29.67
C PRO A 242 -1.28 6.08 29.61
N GLU A 243 0.04 5.90 29.56
CA GLU A 243 0.98 7.03 29.48
C GLU A 243 0.92 7.71 28.11
N ARG A 244 0.79 6.93 27.02
CA ARG A 244 0.56 7.50 25.69
C ARG A 244 -0.73 8.31 25.65
N ARG A 245 -1.80 7.77 26.23
CA ARG A 245 -3.09 8.48 26.35
C ARG A 245 -2.94 9.78 27.14
N ALA A 246 -2.28 9.75 28.30
CA ALA A 246 -2.08 10.94 29.15
C ALA A 246 -1.25 12.04 28.47
N ARG A 247 -0.38 11.68 27.51
CA ARG A 247 0.41 12.63 26.72
C ARG A 247 -0.36 13.27 25.57
N MET A 248 -1.62 12.89 25.31
CA MET A 248 -2.40 13.38 24.18
C MET A 248 -3.62 14.19 24.66
N PRO A 249 -3.60 15.53 24.57
CA PRO A 249 -4.69 16.36 25.08
C PRO A 249 -5.98 16.19 24.27
N SER A 250 -5.87 15.92 22.96
CA SER A 250 -7.00 15.63 22.07
C SER A 250 -7.06 14.15 21.71
N TRP A 251 -6.97 13.28 22.72
CA TRP A 251 -6.86 11.83 22.50
C TRP A 251 -8.06 11.26 21.70
N ASP A 252 -9.30 11.66 22.03
CA ASP A 252 -10.51 11.19 21.33
C ASP A 252 -10.47 11.45 19.82
N GLU A 253 -10.02 12.64 19.42
CA GLU A 253 -9.87 13.03 18.02
C GLU A 253 -8.71 12.26 17.37
N ALA A 254 -7.62 12.06 18.11
CA ALA A 254 -6.45 11.33 17.63
C ALA A 254 -6.76 9.85 17.38
N VAL A 255 -7.52 9.17 18.25
CA VAL A 255 -7.88 7.76 18.06
C VAL A 255 -8.87 7.56 16.93
N ARG A 256 -9.84 8.46 16.74
CA ARG A 256 -10.75 8.43 15.57
C ARG A 256 -9.96 8.50 14.26
N ARG A 257 -9.01 9.44 14.18
CA ARG A 257 -8.11 9.57 13.02
C ARG A 257 -7.23 8.33 12.83
N ALA A 258 -6.66 7.80 13.91
CA ALA A 258 -5.81 6.62 13.85
C ALA A 258 -6.59 5.39 13.34
N VAL A 259 -7.81 5.17 13.82
CA VAL A 259 -8.69 4.09 13.37
C VAL A 259 -9.07 4.27 11.90
N ALA A 260 -9.46 5.48 11.48
CA ALA A 260 -9.78 5.76 10.07
C ALA A 260 -8.56 5.52 9.16
N GLY A 261 -7.37 6.01 9.55
CA GLY A 261 -6.13 5.79 8.82
C GLY A 261 -5.76 4.31 8.71
N PHE A 262 -5.89 3.55 9.80
CA PHE A 262 -5.61 2.11 9.80
C PHE A 262 -6.56 1.35 8.87
N ARG A 263 -7.85 1.70 8.84
CA ARG A 263 -8.81 1.13 7.86
C ARG A 263 -8.41 1.43 6.43
N MET A 264 -8.02 2.67 6.13
CA MET A 264 -7.61 3.05 4.79
C MET A 264 -6.37 2.28 4.33
N ASP A 265 -5.39 2.09 5.22
CA ASP A 265 -4.19 1.31 4.93
C ASP A 265 -4.52 -0.17 4.74
N ALA A 266 -5.40 -0.74 5.58
CA ALA A 266 -5.91 -2.10 5.40
C ALA A 266 -6.61 -2.27 4.04
N ALA A 267 -7.45 -1.31 3.62
CA ALA A 267 -8.16 -1.37 2.34
C ALA A 267 -7.24 -1.29 1.11
N ARG A 268 -6.06 -0.68 1.24
CA ARG A 268 -5.05 -0.60 0.18
C ARG A 268 -4.12 -1.82 0.13
N SER A 269 -4.10 -2.62 1.19
CA SER A 269 -3.24 -3.80 1.26
C SER A 269 -3.77 -4.91 0.36
N ALA A 270 -2.86 -5.57 -0.37
CA ALA A 270 -3.19 -6.75 -1.16
C ALA A 270 -3.58 -7.96 -0.29
N ASP A 271 -2.97 -8.05 0.90
CA ASP A 271 -3.30 -9.02 1.94
C ASP A 271 -3.76 -8.27 3.20
N ARG A 272 -4.98 -8.55 3.65
CA ARG A 272 -5.61 -7.90 4.81
C ARG A 272 -5.53 -8.72 6.08
N SER A 273 -5.06 -9.97 6.00
CA SER A 273 -5.09 -10.92 7.12
C SER A 273 -4.41 -10.38 8.38
N GLU A 274 -3.24 -9.76 8.24
CA GLU A 274 -2.51 -9.20 9.39
C GLU A 274 -3.21 -7.99 10.03
N PHE A 275 -3.89 -7.17 9.21
CA PHE A 275 -4.67 -6.03 9.69
C PHE A 275 -5.92 -6.49 10.43
N ASP A 276 -6.62 -7.47 9.87
CA ASP A 276 -7.86 -8.01 10.43
C ASP A 276 -7.55 -8.74 11.76
N ALA A 277 -6.47 -9.52 11.83
CA ALA A 277 -6.03 -10.17 13.07
C ALA A 277 -5.68 -9.15 14.17
N LEU A 278 -5.05 -8.03 13.84
CA LEU A 278 -4.78 -6.97 14.81
C LEU A 278 -6.08 -6.27 15.25
N ALA A 279 -6.98 -5.99 14.31
CA ALA A 279 -8.28 -5.37 14.61
C ALA A 279 -9.14 -6.26 15.52
N GLU A 280 -9.16 -7.57 15.33
CA GLU A 280 -9.86 -8.53 16.20
C GLU A 280 -9.32 -8.51 17.63
N LYS A 281 -7.98 -8.52 17.78
CA LYS A 281 -7.33 -8.41 19.09
C LYS A 281 -7.68 -7.07 19.76
N LEU A 282 -7.65 -5.96 19.02
CA LEU A 282 -7.99 -4.64 19.55
C LEU A 282 -9.45 -4.51 19.95
N GLN A 283 -10.38 -5.07 19.18
CA GLN A 283 -11.80 -5.12 19.54
C GLN A 283 -12.02 -5.90 20.84
N SER A 284 -11.29 -6.99 21.03
CA SER A 284 -11.37 -7.80 22.24
C SER A 284 -10.75 -7.11 23.46
N ALA A 285 -9.67 -6.37 23.26
CA ALA A 285 -8.92 -5.72 24.34
C ALA A 285 -9.46 -4.32 24.72
N SER A 286 -10.15 -3.62 23.81
CA SER A 286 -10.63 -2.25 24.04
C SER A 286 -12.09 -2.07 23.58
N PRO A 287 -13.04 -1.90 24.52
CA PRO A 287 -14.42 -1.54 24.18
C PRO A 287 -14.52 -0.23 23.39
N GLU A 288 -13.60 0.69 23.67
CA GLU A 288 -13.52 1.98 22.98
C GLU A 288 -13.07 1.82 21.52
N PHE A 289 -12.06 0.99 21.27
CA PHE A 289 -11.71 0.61 19.91
C PHE A 289 -12.87 -0.09 19.21
N ALA A 290 -13.53 -1.04 19.86
CA ALA A 290 -14.65 -1.77 19.27
C ALA A 290 -15.79 -0.84 18.83
N ARG A 291 -16.13 0.16 19.65
CA ARG A 291 -17.10 1.20 19.29
C ARG A 291 -16.65 1.97 18.05
N LEU A 292 -15.45 2.55 18.07
CA LEU A 292 -14.91 3.31 16.93
C LEU A 292 -14.77 2.45 15.66
N TRP A 293 -14.43 1.17 15.82
CA TRP A 293 -14.31 0.19 14.76
C TRP A 293 -15.67 -0.20 14.15
N SER A 294 -16.76 -0.09 14.91
CA SER A 294 -18.12 -0.33 14.40
C SER A 294 -18.72 0.87 13.67
N GLU A 295 -18.33 2.10 14.02
CA GLU A 295 -18.93 3.34 13.52
C GLU A 295 -18.61 3.61 12.03
N HIS A 296 -17.61 2.95 11.44
CA HIS A 296 -17.20 3.12 10.04
C HIS A 296 -16.96 4.58 9.59
N ASP A 297 -16.81 5.52 10.53
CA ASP A 297 -16.60 6.92 10.23
C ASP A 297 -15.37 7.13 9.34
N VAL A 298 -15.62 7.72 8.16
CA VAL A 298 -14.60 8.21 7.25
C VAL A 298 -14.34 9.66 7.61
N VAL A 299 -13.46 9.88 8.58
CA VAL A 299 -13.05 11.24 8.96
C VAL A 299 -12.13 11.78 7.87
N GLU A 300 -12.45 12.97 7.35
CA GLU A 300 -11.58 13.69 6.42
C GLU A 300 -10.25 14.01 7.13
N THR A 301 -9.14 13.50 6.60
CA THR A 301 -7.79 13.66 7.18
C THR A 301 -7.31 15.11 7.02
N ALA A 302 -7.85 16.03 7.82
CA ALA A 302 -7.61 17.46 7.62
C ALA A 302 -6.54 18.07 8.53
N SER A 303 -6.01 17.35 9.52
CA SER A 303 -4.94 17.88 10.37
C SER A 303 -3.75 16.94 10.45
N MET A 304 -2.66 17.35 9.80
CA MET A 304 -1.32 16.78 9.99
C MET A 304 -0.69 17.21 11.32
N VAL A 305 -1.41 17.96 12.16
CA VAL A 305 -0.89 18.48 13.43
C VAL A 305 -1.21 17.51 14.56
N LYS A 306 -0.18 17.06 15.27
CA LYS A 306 -0.30 16.31 16.53
C LYS A 306 0.20 17.15 17.69
N VAL A 307 -0.59 17.23 18.76
CA VAL A 307 -0.19 17.91 20.00
C VAL A 307 0.17 16.86 21.04
N PHE A 308 1.34 16.99 21.64
CA PHE A 308 1.82 16.14 22.74
C PHE A 308 2.05 16.97 24.00
N LEU A 309 1.62 16.46 25.15
CA LEU A 309 1.97 16.98 26.46
C LEU A 309 3.31 16.37 26.87
N LEU A 310 4.35 17.19 26.84
CA LEU A 310 5.69 16.77 27.20
C LEU A 310 5.98 17.10 28.68
N PRO A 311 6.51 16.16 29.47
CA PRO A 311 6.87 16.42 30.86
C PRO A 311 7.79 17.65 30.96
N LYS A 312 7.50 18.58 31.87
CA LYS A 312 8.24 19.85 32.08
C LYS A 312 8.14 20.90 30.96
N TRP A 313 7.64 20.55 29.77
CA TRP A 313 7.55 21.47 28.62
C TRP A 313 6.12 21.87 28.26
N GLY A 314 5.12 21.09 28.69
CA GLY A 314 3.71 21.36 28.41
C GLY A 314 3.30 20.93 26.99
N PRO A 315 2.21 21.49 26.43
CA PRO A 315 1.72 21.13 25.11
C PRO A 315 2.66 21.63 24.00
N VAL A 316 3.08 20.71 23.13
CA VAL A 316 3.92 20.97 21.96
C VAL A 316 3.24 20.42 20.72
N ALA A 317 3.10 21.24 19.69
CA ALA A 317 2.48 20.87 18.42
C ALA A 317 3.54 20.50 17.38
N PHE A 318 3.33 19.37 16.72
CA PHE A 318 4.16 18.87 15.64
C PHE A 318 3.32 18.71 14.37
N GLU A 319 3.88 19.09 13.24
CA GLU A 319 3.40 18.67 11.93
C GLU A 319 4.01 17.30 11.61
N ASN A 320 3.17 16.35 11.24
CA ASN A 320 3.56 14.99 10.93
C ASN A 320 3.51 14.77 9.42
N VAL A 321 4.61 14.26 8.86
CA VAL A 321 4.68 13.77 7.49
C VAL A 321 5.03 12.30 7.55
N THR A 322 4.25 11.47 6.84
CA THR A 322 4.55 10.05 6.68
C THR A 322 4.86 9.75 5.23
N LEU A 323 6.03 9.18 4.98
CA LEU A 323 6.49 8.75 3.67
C LEU A 323 6.49 7.23 3.59
N THR A 324 6.18 6.68 2.41
CA THR A 324 6.40 5.26 2.13
C THR A 324 7.83 5.08 1.62
N TYR A 325 8.59 4.21 2.27
CA TYR A 325 9.95 3.85 1.90
C TYR A 325 9.99 2.36 1.53
N SER A 326 10.55 2.04 0.37
CA SER A 326 10.80 0.67 -0.04
C SER A 326 12.25 0.31 0.30
N GLU A 327 12.43 -0.64 1.21
CA GLU A 327 13.74 -1.24 1.46
C GLU A 327 14.23 -1.99 0.21
N PRO A 328 15.56 -2.19 0.04
CA PRO A 328 16.11 -2.98 -1.06
C PRO A 328 15.54 -4.40 -1.13
N ASP A 329 15.09 -4.92 0.02
CA ASP A 329 14.44 -6.21 0.13
C ASP A 329 12.97 -6.25 -0.34
N GLY A 330 12.44 -5.10 -0.71
CA GLY A 330 11.07 -4.92 -1.18
C GLY A 330 10.03 -4.76 -0.09
N ARG A 331 10.44 -4.73 1.18
CA ARG A 331 9.53 -4.35 2.27
C ARG A 331 9.16 -2.88 2.13
N GLU A 332 7.86 -2.60 2.19
CA GLU A 332 7.39 -1.24 2.31
C GLU A 332 7.25 -0.87 3.79
N LEU A 333 7.97 0.17 4.15
CA LEU A 333 7.99 0.77 5.46
C LEU A 333 7.39 2.17 5.41
N ARG A 334 6.90 2.63 6.54
CA ARG A 334 6.37 3.96 6.75
C ARG A 334 7.34 4.75 7.61
N VAL A 335 7.91 5.81 7.07
CA VAL A 335 8.80 6.71 7.79
C VAL A 335 8.01 7.94 8.20
N SER A 336 7.87 8.16 9.51
CA SER A 336 7.13 9.27 10.09
C SER A 336 8.09 10.29 10.68
N PHE A 337 8.02 11.52 10.20
CA PHE A 337 8.74 12.67 10.74
C PHE A 337 7.78 13.58 11.50
N TYR A 338 8.25 14.16 12.59
CA TYR A 338 7.49 15.11 13.41
C TYR A 338 8.27 16.41 13.54
N SER A 339 7.90 17.40 12.73
CA SER A 339 8.52 18.72 12.75
C SER A 339 7.77 19.64 13.71
N PRO A 340 8.44 20.37 14.62
CA PRO A 340 7.79 21.37 15.45
C PRO A 340 7.04 22.38 14.57
N ARG A 341 5.77 22.65 14.91
CA ARG A 341 4.96 23.60 14.14
C ARG A 341 5.60 24.99 14.21
N PRO A 342 5.72 25.72 13.07
CA PRO A 342 6.15 27.11 13.08
C PRO A 342 5.26 27.96 14.00
N GLY A 343 5.88 28.84 14.78
CA GLY A 343 5.16 29.69 15.73
C GLY A 343 6.03 30.15 16.90
N PRO A 344 5.45 30.82 17.90
CA PRO A 344 6.19 31.43 19.01
C PRO A 344 6.97 30.41 19.86
N ASN A 345 6.55 29.14 19.85
CA ASN A 345 7.21 28.06 20.59
C ASN A 345 8.23 27.27 19.77
N LEU A 346 8.52 27.66 18.51
CA LEU A 346 9.42 26.91 17.63
C LEU A 346 10.83 26.81 18.20
N GLU A 347 11.44 27.94 18.57
CA GLU A 347 12.81 27.97 19.12
C GLU A 347 12.90 27.24 20.45
N ARG A 348 11.87 27.36 21.29
CA ARG A 348 11.76 26.59 22.52
C ARG A 348 11.73 25.10 22.22
N THR A 349 10.93 24.67 21.26
CA THR A 349 10.82 23.25 20.88
C THR A 349 12.11 22.73 20.23
N ARG A 350 12.81 23.55 19.43
CA ARG A 350 14.11 23.18 18.86
C ARG A 350 15.15 22.88 19.93
N LYS A 351 15.22 23.70 20.98
CA LYS A 351 16.16 23.49 22.10
C LYS A 351 15.92 22.17 22.86
N LEU A 352 14.70 21.64 22.85
CA LEU A 352 14.40 20.34 23.46
C LEU A 352 15.12 19.18 22.77
N PHE A 353 15.34 19.28 21.45
CA PHE A 353 15.91 18.20 20.65
C PHE A 353 17.32 18.48 20.13
N GLN A 354 17.92 19.60 20.53
CA GLN A 354 19.33 19.83 20.26
C GLN A 354 20.16 18.87 21.13
N PRO A 355 21.16 18.17 20.56
CA PRO A 355 22.09 17.42 21.37
C PRO A 355 22.76 18.39 22.34
N SER A 356 22.74 18.07 23.64
CA SER A 356 23.52 18.81 24.62
C SER A 356 24.98 18.84 24.14
N SER A 357 25.53 20.03 23.91
CA SER A 357 26.96 20.18 23.57
C SER A 357 27.79 19.31 24.51
N PRO A 358 28.74 18.51 24.00
CA PRO A 358 29.62 17.76 24.89
C PRO A 358 30.30 18.76 25.83
N PRO A 359 30.48 18.42 27.12
CA PRO A 359 31.26 19.25 28.02
C PRO A 359 32.63 19.47 27.37
N GLY A 360 32.99 20.73 27.14
CA GLY A 360 34.29 21.08 26.58
C GLY A 360 35.39 20.47 27.45
N PRO A 361 36.54 20.09 26.87
CA PRO A 361 37.62 19.50 27.66
C PRO A 361 38.00 20.48 28.78
N ASP A 362 37.91 20.01 30.02
CA ASP A 362 38.41 20.72 31.18
C ASP A 362 39.85 21.15 30.89
N ARG A 363 40.08 22.46 30.83
CA ARG A 363 41.42 23.03 30.80
C ARG A 363 41.99 22.92 32.21
N THR A 364 42.67 21.83 32.50
CA THR A 364 43.68 21.76 33.57
C THR A 364 44.96 22.45 33.16
#